data_AF-A0A4Q4XSP4-F1
#
_entry.id   AF-A0A4Q4XSP4-F1
#
_cell.length_a   1.000
_cell.length_b   1.000
_cell.length_c   1.000
_cell.angle_alpha   90.00
_cell.angle_beta   90.00
_cell.angle_gamma   90.00
#
_symmetry.space_group_name_H-M   'P 1'
#
loop_
_entity.id
_entity.type
_entity.pdbx_description
1 polymer ?
#
loop_
_entity_poly.entity_id
_entity_poly.type
_entity_poly.pdbx_seq_one_letter_code
_entity_poly.pdbx_strand_id
1 'polypeptide(L)'
;MLHLVRLDTKPVRRKIYFDGYLPPSKWEIRLERLLEQSQNIRILVALDPFGTTKSRDDVFDSVKPGIAFTHSTGRSTADKLPKPPFLVPAVIEALTACEDWGPLIQVVPGEADIFCARDVRQNGGIVLTNDSDLLVQDLGSDGRVSFFWNIAYDRSSGIPALSTSTFSFHGINDQLGIKEVGGLPRVVFERTNSRLWFEEAVEKAKNGTQEILTSLDYLSFMKEYEVDECIPADRRVLDAIATLDPRISEIVIQTLVMKETGLVPDATRKPASRGPEALSMFLPVMIENRVSRSCWTASASIRETAYGILQSLSPHRSEKIVEYRTLEPSSGHSGRQLGIPGPVETIERCTQLATTLKELRERLASPETLWLAFAIMEDVESSASDERISMSVTMLSQATSASEDAYDYSWDFIHYTAQIQASYYSLRILKQILGVVVALKQDLPETFTELRESLISLPTIAEWPTFEDMSGLLSDFASRGTLTTVTDILGIPPINLAEVAAEGTKSKKKKKKRNQKQDVLRDTVRRNGKRSPSLNPFAMLSQASQESQPASENSRTS
;
A
#
# COMPACT_ATOMS: atom_id res chain seq x y z
N MET A 1 -6.63 12.24 -34.26
CA MET A 1 -5.99 12.54 -32.97
C MET A 1 -6.80 12.03 -31.80
N LEU A 2 -8.04 12.52 -31.68
CA LEU A 2 -8.95 12.28 -30.58
C LEU A 2 -10.21 11.65 -31.17
N HIS A 3 -10.54 10.43 -30.76
CA HIS A 3 -11.85 9.85 -31.09
C HIS A 3 -12.68 9.84 -29.82
N LEU A 4 -13.90 10.39 -29.89
CA LEU A 4 -14.88 10.24 -28.82
C LEU A 4 -15.48 8.85 -28.94
N VAL A 5 -15.24 8.01 -27.94
CA VAL A 5 -15.79 6.65 -27.87
C VAL A 5 -16.84 6.62 -26.77
N ARG A 6 -18.03 6.12 -27.08
CA ARG A 6 -19.02 5.76 -26.06
C ARG A 6 -18.64 4.42 -25.44
N LEU A 7 -18.55 4.38 -24.12
CA LEU A 7 -18.22 3.19 -23.34
C LEU A 7 -19.45 2.32 -23.06
N ASP A 8 -20.65 2.76 -23.47
CA ASP A 8 -21.93 2.10 -23.19
C ASP A 8 -22.30 0.98 -24.19
N THR A 9 -21.62 0.89 -25.33
CA THR A 9 -21.82 -0.21 -26.29
C THR A 9 -21.04 -1.43 -25.83
N LYS A 10 -21.50 -2.12 -24.76
CA LYS A 10 -20.89 -3.32 -24.14
C LYS A 10 -19.42 -3.57 -24.55
N PRO A 11 -18.46 -2.71 -24.18
CA PRO A 11 -17.07 -3.05 -24.33
C PRO A 11 -16.81 -4.27 -23.45
N VAL A 12 -16.28 -5.34 -24.04
CA VAL A 12 -15.89 -6.53 -23.28
C VAL A 12 -14.76 -6.11 -22.35
N ARG A 13 -15.07 -5.94 -21.06
CA ARG A 13 -14.07 -5.70 -20.01
C ARG A 13 -13.14 -6.90 -20.01
N ARG A 14 -11.86 -6.66 -20.29
CA ARG A 14 -10.91 -7.73 -20.55
C ARG A 14 -10.08 -8.06 -19.31
N LYS A 15 -9.29 -7.09 -18.83
CA LYS A 15 -8.39 -7.26 -17.69
C LYS A 15 -8.18 -5.96 -16.91
N ILE A 16 -7.85 -6.08 -15.63
CA ILE A 16 -7.35 -5.02 -14.77
C ILE A 16 -5.98 -5.46 -14.26
N TYR A 17 -4.94 -4.77 -14.68
CA TYR A 17 -3.57 -5.10 -14.29
C TYR A 17 -3.12 -4.21 -13.13
N PHE A 18 -2.51 -4.83 -12.11
CA PHE A 18 -1.84 -4.14 -11.01
C PHE A 18 -0.34 -4.44 -11.10
N ASP A 19 0.50 -3.45 -10.78
CA ASP A 19 1.93 -3.67 -10.64
C ASP A 19 2.19 -4.78 -9.62
N GLY A 20 3.19 -5.62 -9.87
CA GLY A 20 3.62 -6.64 -8.91
C GLY A 20 5.13 -6.77 -8.76
N TYR A 21 5.91 -6.11 -9.63
CA TYR A 21 7.35 -5.96 -9.46
C TYR A 21 7.83 -4.73 -10.20
N LEU A 22 8.53 -3.84 -9.50
CA LEU A 22 9.12 -2.68 -10.14
C LEU A 22 10.52 -3.02 -10.66
N PRO A 23 10.85 -2.64 -11.90
CA PRO A 23 12.14 -2.94 -12.46
C PRO A 23 13.26 -2.20 -11.71
N PRO A 24 14.46 -2.79 -11.70
CA PRO A 24 15.66 -2.24 -11.08
C PRO A 24 16.00 -0.80 -11.45
N SER A 25 15.78 -0.43 -12.70
CA SER A 25 16.06 0.92 -13.22
C SER A 25 15.27 2.00 -12.48
N LYS A 26 14.12 1.67 -11.92
CA LYS A 26 13.25 2.60 -11.19
C LYS A 26 13.53 2.65 -9.68
N TRP A 27 14.61 2.02 -9.23
CA TRP A 27 15.02 2.03 -7.82
C TRP A 27 15.18 3.44 -7.26
N GLU A 28 15.98 4.28 -7.94
CA GLU A 28 16.28 5.64 -7.49
C GLU A 28 15.00 6.49 -7.43
N ILE A 29 14.14 6.36 -8.45
CA ILE A 29 12.83 7.03 -8.52
C ILE A 29 11.96 6.65 -7.31
N ARG A 30 11.94 5.37 -6.93
CA ARG A 30 11.18 4.92 -5.77
C ARG A 30 11.72 5.51 -4.47
N LEU A 31 13.04 5.56 -4.32
CA LEU A 31 13.68 6.14 -3.14
C LEU A 31 13.40 7.65 -3.04
N GLU A 32 13.45 8.37 -4.17
CA GLU A 32 13.09 9.79 -4.25
C GLU A 32 11.63 10.01 -3.82
N ARG A 33 10.68 9.26 -4.37
CA ARG A 33 9.26 9.33 -3.99
C ARG A 33 9.04 9.06 -2.50
N LEU A 34 9.77 8.10 -1.92
CA LEU A 34 9.71 7.81 -0.49
C LEU A 34 10.27 8.97 0.35
N LEU A 35 11.30 9.66 -0.13
CA LEU A 35 11.87 10.83 0.52
C LEU A 35 10.93 12.02 0.49
N GLU A 36 10.31 12.29 -0.65
CA GLU A 36 9.29 13.33 -0.79
C GLU A 36 8.11 13.08 0.16
N GLN A 37 7.57 11.86 0.17
CA GLN A 37 6.52 11.47 1.11
C GLN A 37 6.97 11.62 2.56
N SER A 38 8.24 11.31 2.83
CA SER A 38 8.79 11.45 4.16
C SER A 38 8.86 12.92 4.59
N GLN A 39 9.35 13.81 3.73
CA GLN A 39 9.39 15.24 3.99
C GLN A 39 7.99 15.82 4.19
N ASN A 40 6.99 15.38 3.40
CA ASN A 40 5.61 15.82 3.54
C ASN A 40 5.02 15.48 4.92
N ILE A 41 5.26 14.28 5.44
CA ILE A 41 4.83 13.91 6.80
C ILE A 41 5.54 14.75 7.85
N ARG A 42 6.83 15.04 7.67
CA ARG A 42 7.58 15.88 8.59
C ARG A 42 7.03 17.31 8.63
N ILE A 43 6.69 17.86 7.48
CA ILE A 43 6.04 19.18 7.36
C ILE A 43 4.68 19.14 8.05
N LEU A 44 3.88 18.09 7.85
CA LEU A 44 2.58 17.91 8.51
C LEU A 44 2.71 17.93 10.04
N VAL A 45 3.62 17.14 10.61
CA VAL A 45 3.89 17.11 12.06
C VAL A 45 4.34 18.47 12.58
N ALA A 46 5.13 19.22 11.81
CA ALA A 46 5.62 20.54 12.20
C ALA A 46 4.52 21.62 12.15
N LEU A 47 3.59 21.54 11.19
CA LEU A 47 2.47 22.47 11.06
C LEU A 47 1.41 22.25 12.15
N ASP A 48 1.17 20.99 12.53
CA ASP A 48 0.16 20.59 13.51
C ASP A 48 0.82 19.89 14.73
N PRO A 49 1.64 20.59 15.55
CA PRO A 49 2.51 19.96 16.56
C PRO A 49 1.76 19.27 17.71
N PHE A 50 0.46 19.51 17.87
CA PHE A 50 -0.36 18.91 18.91
C PHE A 50 -1.31 17.81 18.40
N GLY A 51 -1.19 17.43 17.13
CA GLY A 51 -2.14 16.56 16.44
C GLY A 51 -3.19 17.39 15.69
N THR A 52 -4.28 16.76 15.28
CA THR A 52 -5.34 17.44 14.51
C THR A 52 -6.57 17.72 15.39
N THR A 53 -7.10 18.94 15.26
CA THR A 53 -8.38 19.40 15.84
C THR A 53 -9.51 19.37 14.81
N LYS A 54 -9.23 18.96 13.57
CA LYS A 54 -10.22 19.01 12.48
C LYS A 54 -11.27 17.93 12.67
N SER A 55 -12.52 18.38 12.78
CA SER A 55 -13.73 17.57 12.75
C SER A 55 -13.83 16.76 11.45
N ARG A 56 -14.49 15.59 11.57
CA ARG A 56 -14.93 14.60 10.58
C ARG A 56 -15.10 15.06 9.13
N ASP A 57 -15.60 16.27 8.90
CA ASP A 57 -15.92 16.75 7.55
C ASP A 57 -14.68 17.24 6.78
N ASP A 58 -13.66 17.82 7.44
CA ASP A 58 -12.60 18.56 6.71
C ASP A 58 -11.40 17.72 6.25
N VAL A 59 -11.12 16.57 6.89
CA VAL A 59 -9.90 15.78 6.59
C VAL A 59 -10.07 14.94 5.32
N PHE A 60 -11.30 14.51 5.07
CA PHE A 60 -11.69 13.73 3.90
C PHE A 60 -12.73 14.44 3.04
N ASP A 61 -13.08 15.73 3.22
CA ASP A 61 -13.88 16.46 2.21
C ASP A 61 -13.16 16.53 0.84
N SER A 62 -11.83 16.33 0.82
CA SER A 62 -11.04 16.11 -0.40
C SER A 62 -11.19 14.70 -1.01
N VAL A 63 -11.75 13.75 -0.26
CA VAL A 63 -12.05 12.37 -0.65
C VAL A 63 -13.58 12.13 -0.71
N LYS A 64 -14.40 12.97 -0.06
CA LYS A 64 -15.81 13.13 -0.38
C LYS A 64 -15.83 13.48 -1.85
N PRO A 65 -16.66 12.78 -2.60
CA PRO A 65 -16.22 12.49 -3.92
C PRO A 65 -16.44 13.74 -4.76
N GLY A 66 -15.33 14.28 -5.25
CA GLY A 66 -15.20 14.45 -6.68
C GLY A 66 -15.45 13.12 -7.42
N ILE A 67 -16.64 12.51 -7.28
CA ILE A 67 -17.30 11.69 -8.32
C ILE A 67 -17.75 12.65 -9.43
N ALA A 68 -16.95 13.67 -9.70
CA ALA A 68 -16.80 14.21 -11.02
C ALA A 68 -15.44 13.63 -11.45
N PHE A 69 -15.49 12.51 -12.19
CA PHE A 69 -14.37 12.00 -13.01
C PHE A 69 -13.75 13.09 -13.92
N THR A 70 -14.40 14.25 -13.98
CA THR A 70 -14.07 15.47 -14.67
C THR A 70 -13.78 16.59 -13.66
N HIS A 71 -12.58 17.16 -13.69
CA HIS A 71 -12.16 18.40 -13.03
C HIS A 71 -11.68 18.32 -11.57
N SER A 72 -10.37 18.16 -11.42
CA SER A 72 -9.60 18.93 -10.43
C SER A 72 -8.18 19.16 -10.94
N THR A 73 -8.01 20.16 -11.80
CA THR A 73 -6.70 20.74 -12.18
C THR A 73 -6.22 21.80 -11.17
N GLY A 74 -6.71 21.75 -9.93
CA GLY A 74 -6.25 22.59 -8.84
C GLY A 74 -5.44 21.77 -7.87
N ARG A 75 -4.14 22.08 -7.72
CA ARG A 75 -3.30 21.58 -6.63
C ARG A 75 -3.93 21.98 -5.31
N SER A 76 -4.77 21.12 -4.76
CA SER A 76 -5.38 21.29 -3.45
C SER A 76 -4.31 21.09 -2.38
N THR A 77 -4.51 21.65 -1.19
CA THR A 77 -3.71 21.30 -0.01
C THR A 77 -3.74 19.79 0.30
N ALA A 78 -4.72 19.06 -0.25
CA ALA A 78 -4.82 17.60 -0.23
C ALA A 78 -3.66 16.88 -1.00
N ASP A 79 -3.02 17.53 -1.97
CA ASP A 79 -1.85 16.95 -2.69
C ASP A 79 -0.60 16.82 -1.80
N LYS A 80 -0.62 17.42 -0.60
CA LYS A 80 0.51 17.36 0.35
C LYS A 80 0.40 16.23 1.36
N LEU A 81 -0.76 15.58 1.47
CA LEU A 81 -0.91 14.44 2.37
C LEU A 81 -0.35 13.17 1.69
N PRO A 82 0.28 12.27 2.45
CA PRO A 82 0.67 10.98 1.90
C PRO A 82 -0.58 10.25 1.39
N LYS A 83 -0.43 9.54 0.26
CA LYS A 83 -1.50 8.68 -0.28
C LYS A 83 -1.94 7.69 0.81
N PRO A 84 -3.24 7.35 0.92
CA PRO A 84 -3.71 6.39 1.91
C PRO A 84 -2.87 5.09 1.84
N PRO A 85 -2.25 4.64 2.95
CA PRO A 85 -1.19 3.63 2.93
C PRO A 85 -1.59 2.30 2.27
N PHE A 86 -2.86 1.91 2.44
CA PHE A 86 -3.38 0.60 2.03
C PHE A 86 -4.35 0.66 0.83
N LEU A 87 -4.39 1.76 0.08
CA LEU A 87 -5.38 1.95 -0.99
C LEU A 87 -5.34 0.83 -2.05
N VAL A 88 -4.17 0.57 -2.62
CA VAL A 88 -4.03 -0.44 -3.68
C VAL A 88 -4.40 -1.84 -3.20
N PRO A 89 -3.86 -2.37 -2.08
CA PRO A 89 -4.27 -3.69 -1.61
C PRO A 89 -5.73 -3.77 -1.16
N ALA A 90 -6.33 -2.68 -0.67
CA ALA A 90 -7.76 -2.65 -0.35
C ALA A 90 -8.63 -2.75 -1.62
N VAL A 91 -8.24 -2.06 -2.70
CA VAL A 91 -8.91 -2.16 -4.01
C VAL A 91 -8.79 -3.56 -4.58
N ILE A 92 -7.58 -4.16 -4.54
CA ILE A 92 -7.38 -5.54 -5.01
C ILE A 92 -8.28 -6.50 -4.22
N GLU A 93 -8.30 -6.40 -2.90
CA GLU A 93 -9.14 -7.26 -2.05
C GLU A 93 -10.63 -7.11 -2.36
N ALA A 94 -11.13 -5.87 -2.49
CA ALA A 94 -12.53 -5.62 -2.81
C ALA A 94 -12.93 -6.11 -4.22
N LEU A 95 -12.07 -5.91 -5.22
CA LEU A 95 -12.31 -6.40 -6.58
C LEU A 95 -12.23 -7.94 -6.64
N THR A 96 -11.31 -8.55 -5.90
CA THR A 96 -11.17 -10.02 -5.82
C THR A 96 -12.45 -10.65 -5.29
N ALA A 97 -13.08 -10.03 -4.29
CA ALA A 97 -14.32 -10.50 -3.69
C ALA A 97 -15.56 -10.33 -4.60
N CYS A 98 -15.45 -9.56 -5.68
CA CYS A 98 -16.57 -9.33 -6.60
C CYS A 98 -16.59 -10.38 -7.73
N GLU A 99 -17.76 -10.98 -7.97
CA GLU A 99 -17.92 -12.01 -9.01
C GLU A 99 -17.62 -11.48 -10.43
N ASP A 100 -18.02 -10.24 -10.71
CA ASP A 100 -17.87 -9.60 -12.02
C ASP A 100 -16.44 -9.15 -12.33
N TRP A 101 -15.72 -8.71 -11.30
CA TRP A 101 -14.40 -8.07 -11.46
C TRP A 101 -13.25 -8.97 -11.04
N GLY A 102 -13.47 -9.89 -10.10
CA GLY A 102 -12.45 -10.81 -9.57
C GLY A 102 -11.75 -11.63 -10.66
N PRO A 103 -12.45 -12.22 -11.64
CA PRO A 103 -11.80 -12.94 -12.75
C PRO A 103 -10.96 -12.06 -13.70
N LEU A 104 -11.15 -10.74 -13.65
CA LEU A 104 -10.51 -9.78 -14.53
C LEU A 104 -9.21 -9.21 -13.92
N ILE A 105 -9.05 -9.23 -12.60
CA ILE A 105 -7.86 -8.67 -11.96
C ILE A 105 -6.65 -9.58 -12.17
N GLN A 106 -5.48 -8.96 -12.27
CA GLN A 106 -4.22 -9.66 -12.26
C GLN A 106 -3.11 -8.73 -11.77
N VAL A 107 -2.50 -9.06 -10.63
CA VAL A 107 -1.21 -8.53 -10.24
C VAL A 107 -0.17 -9.17 -11.14
N VAL A 108 0.53 -8.35 -11.90
CA VAL A 108 1.45 -8.81 -12.92
C VAL A 108 2.86 -8.91 -12.37
N PRO A 109 3.64 -9.83 -12.92
CA PRO A 109 5.05 -9.86 -12.63
C PRO A 109 5.77 -8.76 -13.42
N GLY A 110 5.62 -7.52 -12.97
CA GLY A 110 6.25 -6.37 -13.60
C GLY A 110 5.42 -5.12 -13.37
N GLU A 111 5.56 -4.18 -14.29
CA GLU A 111 4.71 -2.98 -14.37
C GLU A 111 3.45 -3.28 -15.18
N ALA A 112 2.30 -2.85 -14.68
CA ALA A 112 1.00 -3.07 -15.31
C ALA A 112 0.95 -2.51 -16.73
N ASP A 113 1.59 -1.37 -16.99
CA ASP A 113 1.58 -0.71 -18.30
C ASP A 113 2.12 -1.62 -19.40
N ILE A 114 3.20 -2.35 -19.14
CA ILE A 114 3.79 -3.29 -20.10
C ILE A 114 2.79 -4.40 -20.46
N PHE A 115 2.04 -4.90 -19.46
CA PHE A 115 1.06 -5.96 -19.64
C PHE A 115 -0.20 -5.44 -20.35
N CYS A 116 -0.67 -4.24 -20.00
CA CYS A 116 -1.72 -3.51 -20.72
C CYS A 116 -1.35 -3.34 -22.19
N ALA A 117 -0.13 -2.87 -22.47
CA ALA A 117 0.35 -2.62 -23.82
C ALA A 117 0.38 -3.92 -24.64
N ARG A 118 0.89 -5.00 -24.06
CA ARG A 118 0.93 -6.32 -24.71
C ARG A 118 -0.46 -6.87 -25.00
N ASP A 119 -1.38 -6.82 -24.02
CA ASP A 119 -2.72 -7.36 -24.20
C ASP A 119 -3.49 -6.60 -25.29
N VAL A 120 -3.39 -5.27 -25.31
CA VAL A 120 -3.99 -4.44 -26.37
C VAL A 120 -3.31 -4.64 -27.72
N ARG A 121 -1.98 -4.80 -27.78
CA ARG A 121 -1.28 -5.09 -29.04
C ARG A 121 -1.73 -6.40 -29.67
N GLN A 122 -2.07 -7.40 -28.86
CA GLN A 122 -2.51 -8.71 -29.33
C GLN A 122 -4.01 -8.76 -29.68
N ASN A 123 -4.84 -7.99 -28.99
CA ASN A 123 -6.30 -8.13 -29.04
C ASN A 123 -7.04 -6.88 -29.54
N GLY A 124 -6.32 -5.78 -29.78
CA GLY A 124 -6.89 -4.45 -29.96
C GLY A 124 -7.51 -3.90 -28.67
N GLY A 125 -8.05 -2.67 -28.76
CA GLY A 125 -8.84 -2.07 -27.68
C GLY A 125 -8.24 -0.80 -27.10
N ILE A 126 -8.72 -0.43 -25.90
CA ILE A 126 -8.41 0.84 -25.25
C ILE A 126 -7.81 0.56 -23.87
N VAL A 127 -6.60 1.05 -23.61
CA VAL A 127 -6.05 1.11 -22.26
C VAL A 127 -6.61 2.34 -21.54
N LEU A 128 -7.23 2.14 -20.38
CA LEU A 128 -7.59 3.23 -19.47
C LEU A 128 -6.46 3.40 -18.45
N THR A 129 -5.76 4.53 -18.50
CA THR A 129 -4.64 4.83 -17.60
C THR A 129 -4.56 6.33 -17.37
N ASN A 130 -3.82 6.79 -16.36
CA ASN A 130 -3.39 8.18 -16.26
C ASN A 130 -1.89 8.35 -16.55
N ASP A 131 -1.22 7.24 -16.88
CA ASP A 131 0.19 7.25 -17.28
C ASP A 131 0.32 7.59 -18.76
N SER A 132 1.08 8.63 -19.06
CA SER A 132 1.33 9.08 -20.43
C SER A 132 2.36 8.23 -21.17
N ASP A 133 3.14 7.40 -20.47
CA ASP A 133 4.22 6.62 -21.07
C ASP A 133 3.69 5.59 -22.08
N LEU A 134 2.43 5.16 -21.93
CA LEU A 134 1.78 4.30 -22.92
C LEU A 134 1.50 4.98 -24.27
N LEU A 135 1.55 6.31 -24.35
CA LEU A 135 1.41 7.01 -25.65
C LEU A 135 2.62 6.82 -26.55
N VAL A 136 3.80 6.57 -25.99
CA VAL A 136 5.03 6.37 -26.79
C VAL A 136 5.23 4.92 -27.21
N GLN A 137 4.45 3.98 -26.65
CA GLN A 137 4.51 2.58 -27.03
C GLN A 137 3.60 2.30 -28.23
N ASP A 138 4.09 1.49 -29.17
CA ASP A 138 3.24 0.99 -30.25
C ASP A 138 2.29 -0.09 -29.71
N LEU A 139 1.01 0.26 -29.59
CA LEU A 139 -0.07 -0.63 -29.14
C LEU A 139 -0.73 -1.39 -30.30
N GLY A 140 -0.18 -1.34 -31.51
CA GLY A 140 -0.76 -1.90 -32.73
C GLY A 140 -1.78 -0.96 -33.39
N SER A 141 -2.22 -1.35 -34.60
CA SER A 141 -3.14 -0.57 -35.44
C SER A 141 -4.44 -0.19 -34.72
N ASP A 142 -4.98 -1.14 -33.95
CA ASP A 142 -6.27 -1.05 -33.25
C ASP A 142 -6.11 -0.74 -31.75
N GLY A 143 -4.88 -0.50 -31.30
CA GLY A 143 -4.58 -0.12 -29.92
C GLY A 143 -4.75 1.37 -29.69
N ARG A 144 -5.35 1.72 -28.55
CA ARG A 144 -5.61 3.11 -28.15
C ARG A 144 -5.37 3.30 -26.66
N VAL A 145 -5.10 4.54 -26.26
CA VAL A 145 -4.98 4.97 -24.86
C VAL A 145 -6.07 6.00 -24.56
N SER A 146 -6.70 5.94 -23.41
CA SER A 146 -7.63 6.95 -22.92
C SER A 146 -7.32 7.29 -21.47
N PHE A 147 -7.26 8.58 -21.17
CA PHE A 147 -7.01 9.04 -19.80
C PHE A 147 -8.27 8.99 -18.93
N PHE A 148 -8.13 8.65 -17.64
CA PHE A 148 -9.30 8.61 -16.74
C PHE A 148 -9.96 9.98 -16.62
N TRP A 149 -9.19 11.07 -16.64
CA TRP A 149 -9.72 12.44 -16.59
C TRP A 149 -10.45 12.87 -17.88
N ASN A 150 -10.38 12.08 -18.96
CA ASN A 150 -11.12 12.33 -20.20
C ASN A 150 -12.50 11.65 -20.20
N ILE A 151 -12.80 10.81 -19.20
CA ILE A 151 -14.07 10.12 -19.10
C ILE A 151 -15.13 11.12 -18.62
N ALA A 152 -16.13 11.37 -19.46
CA ALA A 152 -17.20 12.31 -19.21
C ALA A 152 -18.57 11.66 -19.43
N TYR A 153 -19.55 12.06 -18.61
CA TYR A 153 -20.95 11.70 -18.83
C TYR A 153 -21.51 12.47 -20.04
N ASP A 154 -21.85 11.73 -21.10
CA ASP A 154 -22.57 12.23 -22.25
C ASP A 154 -24.04 12.44 -21.87
N ARG A 155 -24.38 13.69 -21.56
CA ARG A 155 -25.77 14.13 -21.25
C ARG A 155 -26.59 14.44 -22.50
N SER A 156 -25.99 14.38 -23.70
CA SER A 156 -26.64 14.86 -24.93
C SER A 156 -27.71 13.90 -25.47
N SER A 157 -27.68 12.62 -25.07
CA SER A 157 -28.52 11.57 -25.65
C SER A 157 -29.72 11.13 -24.79
N GLY A 158 -29.94 11.76 -23.63
CA GLY A 158 -31.02 11.38 -22.69
C GLY A 158 -30.81 10.03 -21.98
N ILE A 159 -29.86 9.22 -22.43
CA ILE A 159 -29.37 8.01 -21.77
C ILE A 159 -28.03 8.37 -21.10
N PRO A 160 -27.85 8.08 -19.80
CA PRO A 160 -26.59 8.35 -19.11
C PRO A 160 -25.52 7.44 -19.70
N ALA A 161 -24.66 7.99 -20.56
CA ALA A 161 -23.56 7.26 -21.19
C ALA A 161 -22.21 7.81 -20.81
N LEU A 162 -21.22 6.94 -20.59
CA LEU A 162 -19.85 7.37 -20.43
C LEU A 162 -19.19 7.52 -21.80
N SER A 163 -18.49 8.62 -22.01
CA SER A 163 -17.75 8.91 -23.22
C SER A 163 -16.32 9.28 -22.86
N THR A 164 -15.37 8.92 -23.71
CA THR A 164 -13.97 9.29 -23.48
C THR A 164 -13.24 9.61 -24.77
N SER A 165 -12.17 10.38 -24.63
CA SER A 165 -11.25 10.73 -25.70
C SER A 165 -10.09 9.75 -25.76
N THR A 166 -9.92 9.09 -26.91
CA THR A 166 -8.84 8.12 -27.13
C THR A 166 -7.74 8.66 -28.03
N PHE A 167 -6.51 8.26 -27.77
CA PHE A 167 -5.30 8.56 -28.53
C PHE A 167 -4.76 7.29 -29.20
N SER A 168 -4.21 7.44 -30.41
CA SER A 168 -3.59 6.38 -31.20
C SER A 168 -2.12 6.70 -31.42
N PHE A 169 -1.23 5.74 -31.17
CA PHE A 169 0.20 5.88 -31.47
C PHE A 169 0.43 6.27 -32.95
N HIS A 170 -0.09 5.45 -33.88
CA HIS A 170 0.02 5.73 -35.31
C HIS A 170 -0.69 7.03 -35.69
N GLY A 171 -1.86 7.32 -35.11
CA GLY A 171 -2.59 8.57 -35.38
C GLY A 171 -1.82 9.83 -34.94
N ILE A 172 -1.05 9.76 -33.86
CA ILE A 172 -0.16 10.84 -33.41
C ILE A 172 1.01 10.98 -34.39
N ASN A 173 1.69 9.89 -34.72
CA ASN A 173 2.82 9.91 -35.67
C ASN A 173 2.41 10.46 -37.04
N ASP A 174 1.22 10.10 -37.52
CA ASP A 174 0.68 10.55 -38.79
C ASP A 174 0.42 12.05 -38.81
N GLN A 175 -0.21 12.57 -37.76
CA GLN A 175 -0.50 14.00 -37.65
C GLN A 175 0.77 14.84 -37.46
N LEU A 176 1.77 14.30 -36.76
CA LEU A 176 3.06 14.96 -36.58
C LEU A 176 4.00 14.77 -37.77
N GLY A 177 3.69 13.88 -38.72
CA GLY A 177 4.53 13.62 -39.89
C GLY A 177 5.87 12.93 -39.59
N ILE A 178 5.96 12.16 -38.49
CA ILE A 178 7.23 11.57 -37.97
C ILE A 178 7.36 10.06 -38.27
N LYS A 179 6.91 9.59 -39.42
CA LYS A 179 6.79 8.14 -39.71
C LYS A 179 8.11 7.43 -39.99
N GLU A 180 9.16 8.16 -40.37
CA GLU A 180 10.35 7.55 -40.98
C GLU A 180 11.48 7.23 -39.99
N VAL A 181 11.69 8.08 -38.97
CA VAL A 181 12.86 7.98 -38.08
C VAL A 181 12.43 7.88 -36.61
N GLY A 182 12.05 6.67 -36.19
CA GLY A 182 11.82 6.33 -34.77
C GLY A 182 10.56 6.91 -34.11
N GLY A 183 9.67 7.58 -34.85
CA GLY A 183 8.33 7.97 -34.39
C GLY A 183 8.29 8.88 -33.17
N LEU A 184 7.18 8.85 -32.42
CA LEU A 184 7.04 9.58 -31.17
C LEU A 184 8.15 9.28 -30.13
N PRO A 185 8.65 8.03 -29.97
CA PRO A 185 9.78 7.75 -29.08
C PRO A 185 11.02 8.58 -29.40
N ARG A 186 11.29 8.85 -30.68
CA ARG A 186 12.37 9.73 -31.12
C ARG A 186 12.20 11.16 -30.62
N VAL A 187 10.98 11.69 -30.69
CA VAL A 187 10.64 13.04 -30.21
C VAL A 187 10.87 13.13 -28.70
N VAL A 188 10.45 12.10 -27.95
CA VAL A 188 10.65 12.05 -26.49
C VAL A 188 12.13 11.96 -26.14
N PHE A 189 12.89 11.10 -26.82
CA PHE A 189 14.34 11.03 -26.64
C PHE A 189 15.03 12.38 -26.85
N GLU A 190 14.67 13.10 -27.92
CA GLU A 190 15.24 14.42 -28.20
C GLU A 190 14.87 15.48 -27.14
N ARG A 191 13.66 15.41 -26.62
CA ARG A 191 13.23 16.30 -25.53
C ARG A 191 13.96 16.01 -24.23
N THR A 192 14.17 14.74 -23.90
CA THR A 192 14.77 14.33 -22.62
C THR A 192 16.29 14.46 -22.66
N ASN A 193 16.94 13.96 -23.71
CA ASN A 193 18.40 13.92 -23.83
C ASN A 193 18.98 15.26 -24.31
N SER A 194 18.40 15.83 -25.37
CA SER A 194 18.90 17.08 -25.98
C SER A 194 18.24 18.34 -25.39
N ARG A 195 17.24 18.19 -24.51
CA ARG A 195 16.48 19.29 -23.86
C ARG A 195 15.83 20.26 -24.85
N LEU A 196 15.44 19.75 -26.01
CA LEU A 196 14.78 20.55 -27.06
C LEU A 196 13.33 20.87 -26.71
N TRP A 197 12.81 21.96 -27.27
CA TRP A 197 11.37 22.24 -27.24
C TRP A 197 10.62 21.23 -28.12
N PHE A 198 9.31 21.09 -27.90
CA PHE A 198 8.52 20.04 -28.56
C PHE A 198 8.55 20.15 -30.07
N GLU A 199 8.36 21.36 -30.60
CA GLU A 199 8.35 21.65 -32.03
C GLU A 199 9.71 21.35 -32.67
N GLU A 200 10.79 21.72 -31.98
CA GLU A 200 12.17 21.45 -32.43
C GLU A 200 12.48 19.95 -32.43
N ALA A 201 12.04 19.22 -31.40
CA ALA A 201 12.19 17.78 -31.32
C ALA A 201 11.40 17.06 -32.42
N VAL A 202 10.20 17.54 -32.75
CA VAL A 202 9.40 17.04 -33.88
C VAL A 202 10.12 17.29 -35.21
N GLU A 203 10.58 18.50 -35.47
CA GLU A 203 11.32 18.81 -36.71
C GLU A 203 12.62 17.99 -36.82
N LYS A 204 13.31 17.75 -35.70
CA LYS A 204 14.50 16.91 -35.66
C LYS A 204 14.18 15.42 -35.87
N ALA A 205 13.02 14.95 -35.42
CA ALA A 205 12.55 13.60 -35.69
C ALA A 205 12.13 13.42 -37.17
N LYS A 206 11.53 14.44 -37.79
CA LYS A 206 11.17 14.42 -39.22
C LYS A 206 12.39 14.38 -40.13
N ASN A 207 13.40 15.21 -39.83
CA ASN A 207 14.56 15.42 -40.69
C ASN A 207 15.79 14.59 -40.25
N GLY A 208 15.62 13.67 -39.30
CA GLY A 208 16.71 12.88 -38.74
C GLY A 208 17.26 11.81 -39.70
N THR A 209 18.39 11.20 -39.34
CA THR A 209 18.93 10.02 -40.02
C THR A 209 18.70 8.77 -39.20
N GLN A 210 18.61 7.61 -39.86
CA GLN A 210 18.40 6.32 -39.19
C GLN A 210 19.54 5.91 -38.24
N GLU A 211 20.74 6.50 -38.44
CA GLU A 211 21.93 6.25 -37.61
C GLU A 211 21.68 6.51 -36.13
N ILE A 212 20.82 7.48 -35.80
CA ILE A 212 20.53 7.80 -34.40
C ILE A 212 19.74 6.69 -33.70
N LEU A 213 18.94 5.91 -34.44
CA LEU A 213 18.20 4.77 -33.88
C LEU A 213 19.14 3.63 -33.50
N THR A 214 20.34 3.61 -34.07
CA THR A 214 21.41 2.67 -33.73
C THR A 214 22.41 3.24 -32.73
N SER A 215 22.23 4.49 -32.29
CA SER A 215 23.10 5.08 -31.27
C SER A 215 22.89 4.38 -29.92
N LEU A 216 23.99 4.22 -29.16
CA LEU A 216 23.93 3.59 -27.84
C LEU A 216 23.00 4.35 -26.88
N ASP A 217 22.96 5.67 -26.96
CA ASP A 217 22.10 6.51 -26.12
C ASP A 217 20.61 6.25 -26.40
N TYR A 218 20.23 6.18 -27.68
CA TYR A 218 18.85 5.91 -28.07
C TYR A 218 18.44 4.47 -27.74
N LEU A 219 19.31 3.49 -27.98
CA LEU A 219 19.04 2.10 -27.61
C LEU A 219 18.91 1.96 -26.08
N SER A 220 19.75 2.66 -25.30
CA SER A 220 19.63 2.68 -23.85
C SER A 220 18.34 3.34 -23.37
N PHE A 221 17.86 4.38 -24.06
CA PHE A 221 16.57 5.00 -23.79
C PHE A 221 15.40 4.06 -24.12
N MET A 222 15.45 3.39 -25.28
CA MET A 222 14.39 2.47 -25.70
C MET A 222 14.27 1.25 -24.81
N LYS A 223 15.36 0.83 -24.15
CA LYS A 223 15.34 -0.29 -23.20
C LYS A 223 14.34 -0.10 -22.05
N GLU A 224 14.02 1.14 -21.65
CA GLU A 224 12.99 1.40 -20.64
C GLU A 224 11.58 0.99 -21.09
N TYR A 225 11.34 0.95 -22.40
CA TYR A 225 10.07 0.59 -23.02
C TYR A 225 10.07 -0.84 -23.58
N GLU A 226 11.21 -1.55 -23.49
CA GLU A 226 11.30 -2.96 -23.84
C GLU A 226 10.77 -3.84 -22.71
N VAL A 227 10.12 -4.94 -23.10
CA VAL A 227 9.55 -5.91 -22.15
C VAL A 227 10.67 -6.80 -21.63
N ASP A 228 11.44 -6.34 -20.65
CA ASP A 228 12.28 -7.24 -19.86
C ASP A 228 11.38 -7.93 -18.82
N GLU A 229 10.80 -9.08 -19.21
CA GLU A 229 10.06 -9.95 -18.29
C GLU A 229 11.02 -10.40 -17.18
N CYS A 230 10.98 -9.74 -16.03
CA CYS A 230 11.88 -10.06 -14.92
C CYS A 230 11.56 -11.40 -14.22
N ILE A 231 10.61 -12.22 -14.72
CA ILE A 231 9.84 -13.16 -13.87
C ILE A 231 9.46 -14.47 -14.59
N PRO A 232 9.41 -15.61 -13.86
CA PRO A 232 9.57 -16.96 -14.41
C PRO A 232 8.48 -17.44 -15.36
N ALA A 233 8.86 -18.36 -16.24
CA ALA A 233 7.96 -19.12 -17.11
C ALA A 233 6.96 -20.04 -16.35
N ASP A 234 7.13 -20.25 -15.03
CA ASP A 234 6.26 -21.12 -14.24
C ASP A 234 4.90 -20.47 -13.98
N ARG A 235 3.87 -21.04 -14.62
CA ARG A 235 2.48 -20.60 -14.50
C ARG A 235 1.98 -20.57 -13.05
N ARG A 236 2.46 -21.46 -12.17
CA ARG A 236 2.05 -21.51 -10.76
C ARG A 236 2.48 -20.26 -10.00
N VAL A 237 3.62 -19.68 -10.35
CA VAL A 237 4.07 -18.40 -9.76
C VAL A 237 3.12 -17.29 -10.16
N LEU A 238 2.73 -17.23 -11.44
CA LEU A 238 1.77 -16.24 -11.94
C LEU A 238 0.43 -16.34 -11.24
N ASP A 239 -0.09 -17.56 -11.06
CA ASP A 239 -1.36 -17.78 -10.38
C ASP A 239 -1.24 -17.46 -8.87
N ALA A 240 -0.11 -17.76 -8.23
CA ALA A 240 0.12 -17.47 -6.81
C ALA A 240 0.24 -15.97 -6.49
N ILE A 241 0.72 -15.16 -7.44
CA ILE A 241 0.86 -13.70 -7.23
C ILE A 241 -0.37 -12.89 -7.63
N ALA A 242 -1.28 -13.46 -8.43
CA ALA A 242 -2.32 -12.73 -9.17
C ALA A 242 -3.23 -11.83 -8.34
N THR A 243 -3.39 -12.09 -7.04
CA THR A 243 -4.27 -11.33 -6.13
C THR A 243 -3.53 -10.82 -4.89
N LEU A 244 -2.19 -10.82 -4.91
CA LEU A 244 -1.39 -10.36 -3.78
C LEU A 244 -1.40 -8.83 -3.65
N ASP A 245 -0.94 -8.33 -2.50
CA ASP A 245 -0.46 -6.95 -2.46
C ASP A 245 0.73 -6.80 -3.41
N PRO A 246 0.80 -5.74 -4.25
CA PRO A 246 1.93 -5.46 -5.12
C PRO A 246 3.30 -5.54 -4.43
N ARG A 247 3.40 -5.07 -3.19
CA ARG A 247 4.65 -5.09 -2.41
C ARG A 247 5.03 -6.50 -1.97
N ILE A 248 4.03 -7.33 -1.67
CA ILE A 248 4.23 -8.73 -1.27
C ILE A 248 4.58 -9.56 -2.52
N SER A 249 3.89 -9.34 -3.63
CA SER A 249 4.28 -9.87 -4.94
C SER A 249 5.74 -9.55 -5.24
N GLU A 250 6.15 -8.29 -5.04
CA GLU A 250 7.50 -7.86 -5.34
C GLU A 250 8.57 -8.63 -4.54
N ILE A 251 8.40 -8.77 -3.21
CA ILE A 251 9.38 -9.51 -2.40
C ILE A 251 9.38 -11.02 -2.72
N VAL A 252 8.22 -11.60 -3.08
CA VAL A 252 8.11 -12.98 -3.57
C VAL A 252 8.96 -13.15 -4.83
N ILE A 253 8.77 -12.28 -5.81
CA ILE A 253 9.51 -12.28 -7.06
C ILE A 253 11.00 -12.05 -6.82
N GLN A 254 11.36 -11.07 -5.97
CA GLN A 254 12.76 -10.81 -5.64
C GLN A 254 13.43 -12.09 -5.12
N THR A 255 12.75 -12.84 -4.24
CA THR A 255 13.22 -14.12 -3.68
C THR A 255 13.32 -15.22 -4.73
N LEU A 256 12.35 -15.33 -5.65
CA LEU A 256 12.37 -16.36 -6.70
C LEU A 256 13.44 -16.09 -7.77
N VAL A 257 13.71 -14.84 -8.12
CA VAL A 257 14.81 -14.51 -9.06
C VAL A 257 16.19 -14.74 -8.42
N MET A 258 16.33 -14.57 -7.10
CA MET A 258 17.55 -14.99 -6.41
C MET A 258 17.81 -16.49 -6.54
N LYS A 259 16.76 -17.31 -6.56
CA LYS A 259 16.87 -18.75 -6.82
C LYS A 259 17.44 -19.04 -8.20
N GLU A 260 17.05 -18.30 -9.24
CA GLU A 260 17.48 -18.53 -10.62
C GLU A 260 18.90 -18.04 -10.91
N THR A 261 19.27 -16.88 -10.36
CA THR A 261 20.57 -16.24 -10.65
C THR A 261 21.71 -16.73 -9.76
N GLY A 262 21.41 -17.33 -8.59
CA GLY A 262 22.41 -17.86 -7.65
C GLY A 262 23.39 -16.83 -7.07
N LEU A 263 23.19 -15.54 -7.36
CA LEU A 263 24.09 -14.46 -6.98
C LEU A 263 23.44 -13.59 -5.90
N VAL A 264 24.10 -13.51 -4.74
CA VAL A 264 23.95 -12.35 -3.85
C VAL A 264 24.74 -11.21 -4.52
N PRO A 265 24.17 -10.00 -4.73
CA PRO A 265 24.90 -8.89 -5.31
C PRO A 265 26.20 -8.64 -4.53
N ASP A 266 27.33 -8.84 -5.20
CA ASP A 266 28.66 -8.50 -4.66
C ASP A 266 28.87 -6.99 -4.79
N ALA A 267 29.23 -6.34 -3.68
CA ALA A 267 29.47 -4.89 -3.60
C ALA A 267 30.59 -4.39 -4.54
N THR A 268 31.39 -5.30 -5.11
CA THR A 268 32.49 -4.98 -6.04
C THR A 268 32.08 -4.95 -7.51
N ARG A 269 30.89 -5.45 -7.86
CA ARG A 269 30.35 -5.39 -9.23
C ARG A 269 29.53 -4.11 -9.40
N LYS A 270 29.67 -3.44 -10.56
CA LYS A 270 28.77 -2.34 -10.97
C LYS A 270 27.32 -2.71 -10.64
N PRO A 271 26.50 -1.78 -10.10
CA PRO A 271 25.26 -2.09 -9.39
C PRO A 271 24.45 -3.08 -10.20
N ALA A 272 24.41 -4.32 -9.72
CA ALA A 272 23.84 -5.44 -10.41
C ALA A 272 22.34 -5.28 -10.39
N SER A 273 21.76 -4.73 -11.47
CA SER A 273 20.40 -4.99 -11.94
C SER A 273 19.29 -5.07 -10.89
N ARG A 274 19.43 -4.44 -9.72
CA ARG A 274 18.53 -4.27 -8.57
C ARG A 274 19.13 -3.09 -7.80
N GLY A 275 18.41 -2.50 -6.85
CA GLY A 275 19.02 -1.54 -5.94
C GLY A 275 20.30 -2.09 -5.26
N PRO A 276 20.99 -1.28 -4.44
CA PRO A 276 22.16 -1.76 -3.71
C PRO A 276 21.90 -3.04 -2.88
N GLU A 277 20.64 -3.33 -2.54
CA GLU A 277 20.20 -4.41 -1.68
C GLU A 277 19.69 -5.64 -2.45
N ALA A 278 20.06 -6.84 -1.98
CA ALA A 278 19.64 -8.12 -2.56
C ALA A 278 18.13 -8.38 -2.45
N LEU A 279 17.57 -8.06 -1.29
CA LEU A 279 16.14 -8.17 -0.97
C LEU A 279 15.71 -6.92 -0.21
N SER A 280 14.64 -6.30 -0.68
CA SER A 280 14.11 -5.08 -0.09
C SER A 280 12.59 -5.02 -0.15
N MET A 281 12.00 -4.44 0.90
CA MET A 281 10.56 -4.25 1.02
C MET A 281 10.25 -2.78 1.27
N PHE A 282 9.44 -2.16 0.42
CA PHE A 282 8.94 -0.81 0.62
C PHE A 282 7.59 -0.85 1.33
N LEU A 283 7.61 -0.68 2.64
CA LEU A 283 6.40 -0.68 3.46
C LEU A 283 5.52 0.55 3.13
N PRO A 284 4.19 0.43 3.30
CA PRO A 284 3.31 1.58 3.22
C PRO A 284 3.77 2.73 4.13
N VAL A 285 3.75 3.95 3.60
CA VAL A 285 4.12 5.14 4.36
C VAL A 285 2.95 5.52 5.26
N MET A 286 3.13 5.35 6.57
CA MET A 286 2.09 5.59 7.57
C MET A 286 2.07 7.05 8.03
N ILE A 287 0.88 7.55 8.39
CA ILE A 287 0.75 8.83 9.10
C ILE A 287 1.07 8.59 10.57
N GLU A 288 2.31 8.87 10.97
CA GLU A 288 2.82 8.54 12.30
C GLU A 288 3.60 9.71 12.94
N ASN A 289 3.67 9.74 14.27
CA ASN A 289 4.56 10.65 14.99
C ASN A 289 6.03 10.22 14.81
N ARG A 290 6.83 11.05 14.16
CA ARG A 290 8.26 10.78 13.87
C ARG A 290 9.21 10.95 15.05
N VAL A 291 8.76 11.59 16.13
CA VAL A 291 9.55 11.65 17.38
C VAL A 291 9.50 10.30 18.09
N SER A 292 8.46 9.52 17.85
CA SER A 292 8.31 8.16 18.37
C SER A 292 9.07 7.15 17.50
N ARG A 293 9.31 5.97 18.07
CA ARG A 293 9.78 4.81 17.31
C ARG A 293 8.75 4.50 16.24
N SER A 294 9.16 4.15 15.03
CA SER A 294 8.20 3.90 13.94
C SER A 294 7.19 2.80 14.31
N CYS A 295 5.94 3.01 13.88
CA CYS A 295 4.77 2.14 14.06
C CYS A 295 5.00 0.70 13.56
N TRP A 296 5.92 0.50 12.61
CA TRP A 296 6.29 -0.82 12.08
C TRP A 296 7.12 -1.67 13.03
N THR A 297 7.58 -1.12 14.15
CA THR A 297 8.64 -1.77 14.92
C THR A 297 8.13 -2.85 15.87
N ALA A 298 6.96 -2.67 16.49
CA ALA A 298 6.39 -3.67 17.38
C ALA A 298 6.11 -5.00 16.67
N SER A 299 5.70 -4.94 15.40
CA SER A 299 5.34 -6.11 14.58
C SER A 299 6.47 -6.63 13.67
N ALA A 300 7.73 -6.24 13.92
CA ALA A 300 8.85 -6.62 13.07
C ALA A 300 9.13 -8.13 13.08
N SER A 301 8.99 -8.79 14.23
CA SER A 301 9.15 -10.25 14.43
C SER A 301 8.26 -11.07 13.48
N ILE A 302 7.02 -10.60 13.24
CA ILE A 302 6.06 -11.22 12.32
C ILE A 302 6.58 -11.17 10.88
N ARG A 303 7.12 -10.02 10.47
CA ARG A 303 7.67 -9.84 9.12
C ARG A 303 8.96 -10.63 8.93
N GLU A 304 9.84 -10.65 9.93
CA GLU A 304 11.03 -11.53 9.94
C GLU A 304 10.64 -13.00 9.74
N THR A 305 9.63 -13.47 10.46
CA THR A 305 9.10 -14.84 10.33
C THR A 305 8.51 -15.08 8.94
N ALA A 306 7.72 -14.14 8.42
CA ALA A 306 7.14 -14.22 7.08
C ALA A 306 8.23 -14.31 6.00
N TYR A 307 9.26 -13.48 6.07
CA TYR A 307 10.39 -13.55 5.16
C TYR A 307 11.21 -14.84 5.31
N GLY A 308 11.37 -15.35 6.53
CA GLY A 308 11.98 -16.66 6.80
C GLY A 308 11.23 -17.80 6.11
N ILE A 309 9.89 -17.79 6.18
CA ILE A 309 9.00 -18.72 5.47
C ILE A 309 9.16 -18.59 3.96
N LEU A 310 9.13 -17.36 3.42
CA LEU A 310 9.26 -17.10 1.99
C LEU A 310 10.58 -17.65 1.42
N GLN A 311 11.68 -17.44 2.14
CA GLN A 311 12.99 -17.94 1.74
C GLN A 311 13.10 -19.48 1.73
N SER A 312 12.10 -20.21 2.26
CA SER A 312 12.03 -21.68 2.10
C SER A 312 11.78 -22.14 0.66
N LEU A 313 11.41 -21.21 -0.24
CA LEU A 313 11.27 -21.43 -1.69
C LEU A 313 12.58 -21.29 -2.47
N SER A 314 13.62 -20.73 -1.86
CA SER A 314 14.92 -20.48 -2.48
C SER A 314 16.01 -21.37 -1.87
N PRO A 315 16.94 -21.94 -2.66
CA PRO A 315 18.12 -22.61 -2.14
C PRO A 315 19.13 -21.62 -1.54
N HIS A 316 19.11 -20.36 -1.98
CA HIS A 316 19.95 -19.29 -1.47
C HIS A 316 19.16 -18.43 -0.48
N ARG A 317 19.65 -18.35 0.76
CA ARG A 317 19.03 -17.54 1.81
C ARG A 317 19.81 -16.24 2.00
N SER A 318 19.07 -15.15 2.21
CA SER A 318 19.62 -13.90 2.69
C SER A 318 19.44 -13.81 4.20
N GLU A 319 20.52 -13.58 4.93
CA GLU A 319 20.49 -13.32 6.38
C GLU A 319 19.76 -12.02 6.72
N LYS A 320 19.57 -11.13 5.73
CA LYS A 320 19.01 -9.80 5.94
C LYS A 320 18.04 -9.41 4.84
N ILE A 321 17.02 -8.64 5.21
CA ILE A 321 16.17 -7.90 4.28
C ILE A 321 16.14 -6.44 4.72
N VAL A 322 16.14 -5.53 3.75
CA VAL A 322 16.11 -4.09 4.02
C VAL A 322 14.68 -3.58 3.84
N GLU A 323 14.08 -3.09 4.92
CA GLU A 323 12.78 -2.44 4.89
C GLU A 323 12.91 -0.93 4.72
N TYR A 324 12.40 -0.43 3.61
CA TYR A 324 12.21 0.98 3.37
C TYR A 324 10.86 1.39 3.91
N ARG A 325 10.90 2.24 4.91
CA ARG A 325 9.76 2.91 5.51
C ARG A 325 10.02 4.41 5.43
N THR A 326 9.22 5.17 6.14
CA THR A 326 9.48 6.55 6.46
C THR A 326 10.97 6.84 6.76
N LEU A 327 11.64 7.64 5.91
CA LEU A 327 13.08 7.92 6.01
C LEU A 327 13.36 9.22 6.77
N GLU A 328 14.53 9.27 7.43
CA GLU A 328 15.09 10.49 8.01
C GLU A 328 16.24 11.00 7.14
N PRO A 329 16.25 12.28 6.72
CA PRO A 329 17.31 12.82 5.86
C PRO A 329 18.72 12.70 6.45
N SER A 330 18.82 12.67 7.79
CA SER A 330 20.09 12.53 8.51
C SER A 330 20.65 11.10 8.53
N SER A 331 19.85 10.09 8.19
CA SER A 331 20.23 8.67 8.25
C SER A 331 20.78 8.12 6.92
N GLY A 332 21.16 9.00 6.00
CA GLY A 332 21.85 8.63 4.75
C GLY A 332 21.02 7.76 3.81
N HIS A 333 19.69 7.92 3.80
CA HIS A 333 18.77 7.15 2.95
C HIS A 333 18.78 5.62 3.18
N SER A 334 19.36 5.17 4.30
CA SER A 334 19.46 3.74 4.61
C SER A 334 18.12 3.20 5.14
N GLY A 335 17.66 2.08 4.57
CA GLY A 335 16.52 1.33 5.08
C GLY A 335 16.84 0.60 6.38
N ARG A 336 15.79 0.11 7.06
CA ARG A 336 15.95 -0.70 8.28
C ARG A 336 16.35 -2.12 7.91
N GLN A 337 17.51 -2.58 8.37
CA GLN A 337 17.89 -3.98 8.24
C GLN A 337 17.13 -4.84 9.26
N LEU A 338 16.49 -5.91 8.77
CA LEU A 338 15.92 -6.97 9.58
C LEU A 338 16.77 -8.23 9.45
N GLY A 339 16.97 -8.93 10.57
CA GLY A 339 17.64 -10.23 10.59
C GLY A 339 16.64 -11.33 10.28
N ILE A 340 16.93 -12.17 9.29
CA ILE A 340 16.01 -13.24 8.90
C ILE A 340 16.37 -14.53 9.65
N PRO A 341 15.41 -15.13 10.39
CA PRO A 341 15.67 -16.32 11.20
C PRO A 341 16.13 -17.51 10.36
N GLY A 342 16.88 -18.42 10.98
CA GLY A 342 17.24 -19.73 10.40
C GLY A 342 16.00 -20.58 10.08
N PRO A 343 16.09 -21.68 9.30
CA PRO A 343 14.94 -22.52 9.01
C PRO A 343 14.30 -23.13 10.29
N VAL A 344 15.14 -23.56 11.24
CA VAL A 344 14.69 -24.12 12.53
C VAL A 344 13.98 -23.05 13.36
N GLU A 345 14.63 -21.90 13.56
CA GLU A 345 14.07 -20.76 14.28
C GLU A 345 12.78 -20.23 13.62
N THR A 346 12.69 -20.27 12.28
CA THR A 346 11.46 -19.90 11.55
C THR A 346 10.31 -20.81 11.95
N ILE A 347 10.52 -22.13 12.01
CA ILE A 347 9.49 -23.10 12.42
C ILE A 347 9.10 -22.91 13.88
N GLU A 348 10.07 -22.67 14.77
CA GLU A 348 9.82 -22.39 16.20
C GLU A 348 8.97 -21.12 16.36
N ARG A 349 9.32 -20.03 15.67
CA ARG A 349 8.55 -18.78 15.67
C ARG A 349 7.13 -18.98 15.11
N CYS A 350 6.98 -19.79 14.05
CA CYS A 350 5.65 -20.12 13.52
C CYS A 350 4.81 -20.90 14.55
N THR A 351 5.44 -21.85 15.25
CA THR A 351 4.78 -22.68 16.27
C THR A 351 4.33 -21.82 17.45
N GLN A 352 5.21 -20.93 17.92
CA GLN A 352 4.88 -19.98 18.97
C GLN A 352 3.71 -19.09 18.55
N LEU A 353 3.76 -18.51 17.34
CA LEU A 353 2.70 -17.64 16.84
C LEU A 353 1.35 -18.37 16.71
N ALA A 354 1.34 -19.59 16.18
CA ALA A 354 0.14 -20.41 16.08
C ALA A 354 -0.44 -20.74 17.47
N THR A 355 0.42 -21.10 18.42
CA THR A 355 0.04 -21.36 19.81
C THR A 355 -0.58 -20.13 20.46
N THR A 356 0.08 -18.97 20.34
CA THR A 356 -0.42 -17.72 20.92
C THR A 356 -1.76 -17.30 20.32
N LEU A 357 -1.94 -17.42 18.99
CA LEU A 357 -3.23 -17.12 18.34
C LEU A 357 -4.34 -18.08 18.78
N LYS A 358 -4.00 -19.35 19.01
CA LYS A 358 -4.94 -20.35 19.53
C LYS A 358 -5.34 -20.02 20.98
N GLU A 359 -4.37 -19.75 21.85
CA GLU A 359 -4.64 -19.38 23.25
C GLU A 359 -5.49 -18.11 23.37
N LEU A 360 -5.19 -17.08 22.58
CA LEU A 360 -6.02 -15.88 22.52
C LEU A 360 -7.44 -16.22 22.09
N ARG A 361 -7.61 -17.02 21.03
CA ARG A 361 -8.94 -17.39 20.54
C ARG A 361 -9.75 -18.19 21.56
N GLU A 362 -9.10 -19.03 22.37
CA GLU A 362 -9.76 -19.83 23.41
C GLU A 362 -10.10 -19.02 24.67
N ARG A 363 -9.27 -18.03 25.03
CA ARG A 363 -9.42 -17.25 26.27
C ARG A 363 -10.21 -15.96 26.13
N LEU A 364 -10.30 -15.40 24.92
CA LEU A 364 -11.02 -14.16 24.68
C LEU A 364 -12.53 -14.38 24.62
N ALA A 365 -13.28 -13.54 25.34
CA ALA A 365 -14.74 -13.59 25.36
C ALA A 365 -15.39 -13.13 24.05
N SER A 366 -14.69 -12.29 23.25
CA SER A 366 -15.19 -11.81 21.95
C SER A 366 -14.16 -12.10 20.85
N PRO A 367 -14.55 -12.82 19.78
CA PRO A 367 -13.67 -13.02 18.62
C PRO A 367 -13.27 -11.70 17.92
N GLU A 368 -14.10 -10.65 18.03
CA GLU A 368 -13.88 -9.35 17.39
C GLU A 368 -12.66 -8.62 17.97
N THR A 369 -12.29 -8.89 19.23
CA THR A 369 -11.14 -8.26 19.88
C THR A 369 -9.84 -9.04 19.69
N LEU A 370 -9.87 -10.21 19.05
CA LEU A 370 -8.70 -11.09 18.88
C LEU A 370 -7.49 -10.37 18.30
N TRP A 371 -7.70 -9.68 17.18
CA TRP A 371 -6.60 -9.05 16.45
C TRP A 371 -6.07 -7.80 17.16
N LEU A 372 -6.94 -7.06 17.85
CA LEU A 372 -6.53 -5.94 18.69
C LEU A 372 -5.76 -6.44 19.92
N ALA A 373 -6.21 -7.52 20.57
CA ALA A 373 -5.52 -8.15 21.68
C ALA A 373 -4.13 -8.62 21.27
N PHE A 374 -4.03 -9.29 20.11
CA PHE A 374 -2.77 -9.72 19.53
C PHE A 374 -1.84 -8.52 19.26
N ALA A 375 -2.34 -7.44 18.64
CA ALA A 375 -1.52 -6.25 18.37
C ALA A 375 -1.05 -5.52 19.65
N ILE A 376 -1.87 -5.51 20.70
CA ILE A 376 -1.51 -4.98 22.02
C ILE A 376 -0.44 -5.85 22.68
N MET A 377 -0.58 -7.17 22.59
CA MET A 377 0.38 -8.13 23.14
C MET A 377 1.76 -7.97 22.50
N GLU A 378 1.85 -7.82 21.17
CA GLU A 378 3.11 -7.55 20.46
C GLU A 378 3.77 -6.23 20.94
N ASP A 379 2.98 -5.17 21.15
CA ASP A 379 3.49 -3.90 21.66
C ASP A 379 3.99 -4.02 23.11
N VAL A 380 3.29 -4.78 23.95
CA VAL A 380 3.69 -5.02 25.35
C VAL A 380 4.99 -5.81 25.40
N GLU A 381 5.10 -6.90 24.65
CA GLU A 381 6.30 -7.74 24.58
C GLU A 381 7.50 -6.96 24.00
N SER A 382 7.29 -6.22 22.90
CA SER A 382 8.32 -5.39 22.31
C SER A 382 8.77 -4.26 23.25
N SER A 383 7.86 -3.67 24.02
CA SER A 383 8.20 -2.61 24.96
C SER A 383 8.91 -3.13 26.20
N ALA A 384 8.52 -4.31 26.70
CA ALA A 384 9.17 -4.97 27.82
C ALA A 384 10.63 -5.32 27.49
N SER A 385 10.88 -5.84 26.27
CA SER A 385 12.23 -6.15 25.78
C SER A 385 13.15 -4.92 25.69
N ASP A 386 12.57 -3.73 25.51
CA ASP A 386 13.28 -2.45 25.43
C ASP A 386 13.28 -1.67 26.76
N GLU A 387 12.81 -2.27 27.87
CA GLU A 387 12.64 -1.64 29.19
C GLU A 387 11.80 -0.34 29.16
N ARG A 388 10.72 -0.34 28.38
CA ARG A 388 9.84 0.83 28.16
C ARG A 388 8.39 0.54 28.52
N ILE A 389 7.66 1.63 28.77
CA ILE A 389 6.22 1.59 28.94
C ILE A 389 5.57 1.43 27.56
N SER A 390 4.69 0.44 27.44
CA SER A 390 3.91 0.18 26.23
C SER A 390 2.98 1.34 25.87
N MET A 391 2.91 1.65 24.57
CA MET A 391 1.97 2.64 24.05
C MET A 391 0.53 2.17 24.23
N SER A 392 0.26 0.87 24.03
CA SER A 392 -1.05 0.25 24.27
C SER A 392 -1.52 0.44 25.71
N VAL A 393 -0.65 0.18 26.68
CA VAL A 393 -0.96 0.39 28.11
C VAL A 393 -1.24 1.86 28.39
N THR A 394 -0.45 2.75 27.81
CA THR A 394 -0.63 4.20 27.93
C THR A 394 -1.98 4.65 27.32
N MET A 395 -2.36 4.15 26.15
CA MET A 395 -3.63 4.48 25.49
C MET A 395 -4.84 3.89 26.23
N LEU A 396 -4.76 2.65 26.70
CA LEU A 396 -5.80 2.02 27.52
C LEU A 396 -6.03 2.79 28.83
N SER A 397 -4.97 3.20 29.54
CA SER A 397 -5.11 4.01 30.75
C SER A 397 -5.76 5.37 30.48
N GLN A 398 -5.47 5.99 29.32
CA GLN A 398 -6.11 7.23 28.92
C GLN A 398 -7.60 7.04 28.59
N ALA A 399 -7.96 5.96 27.88
CA ALA A 399 -9.34 5.63 27.55
C ALA A 399 -10.22 5.38 28.79
N THR A 400 -9.64 4.83 29.87
CA THR A 400 -10.34 4.63 31.15
C THR A 400 -10.48 5.91 32.00
N SER A 401 -9.64 6.92 31.75
CA SER A 401 -9.55 8.14 32.57
C SER A 401 -10.13 9.39 31.91
N ALA A 402 -10.43 9.36 30.61
CA ALA A 402 -10.88 10.51 29.85
C ALA A 402 -12.40 10.76 30.01
N SER A 403 -12.80 12.02 30.20
CA SER A 403 -14.19 12.45 29.94
C SER A 403 -14.41 12.50 28.42
N GLU A 404 -15.61 12.12 27.95
CA GLU A 404 -16.01 12.03 26.52
C GLU A 404 -15.79 13.30 25.65
N ASP A 405 -15.36 14.42 26.23
CA ASP A 405 -15.19 15.71 25.59
C ASP A 405 -13.73 16.06 25.28
N ALA A 406 -13.18 15.48 24.21
CA ALA A 406 -12.06 16.10 23.49
C ALA A 406 -12.02 15.61 22.04
N TYR A 407 -12.46 16.45 21.11
CA TYR A 407 -12.37 16.25 19.65
C TYR A 407 -10.92 16.39 19.12
N ASP A 408 -9.92 16.06 19.93
CA ASP A 408 -8.50 16.28 19.63
C ASP A 408 -7.80 14.93 19.43
N TYR A 409 -7.46 14.59 18.19
CA TYR A 409 -6.61 13.44 17.90
C TYR A 409 -5.15 13.82 18.12
N SER A 410 -4.62 13.48 19.30
CA SER A 410 -3.20 13.69 19.61
C SER A 410 -2.29 12.85 18.70
N TRP A 411 -1.05 13.32 18.48
CA TRP A 411 -0.05 12.55 17.73
C TRP A 411 0.25 11.18 18.34
N ASP A 412 0.12 11.02 19.66
CA ASP A 412 0.30 9.73 20.32
C ASP A 412 -0.82 8.75 19.95
N PHE A 413 -2.07 9.24 19.88
CA PHE A 413 -3.22 8.44 19.44
C PHE A 413 -3.18 8.10 17.94
N ILE A 414 -2.77 9.07 17.11
CA ILE A 414 -2.57 8.85 15.67
C ILE A 414 -1.48 7.79 15.46
N HIS A 415 -0.34 7.95 16.13
CA HIS A 415 0.76 7.00 16.06
C HIS A 415 0.36 5.60 16.54
N TYR A 416 -0.38 5.51 17.64
CA TYR A 416 -0.88 4.24 18.16
C TYR A 416 -1.81 3.53 17.16
N THR A 417 -2.75 4.25 16.56
CA THR A 417 -3.63 3.67 15.54
C THR A 417 -2.83 3.17 14.33
N ALA A 418 -1.84 3.94 13.88
CA ALA A 418 -0.92 3.51 12.83
C ALA A 418 -0.13 2.24 13.23
N GLN A 419 0.25 2.10 14.49
CA GLN A 419 0.92 0.90 15.02
C GLN A 419 0.01 -0.34 15.00
N ILE A 420 -1.27 -0.19 15.38
CA ILE A 420 -2.24 -1.30 15.28
C ILE A 420 -2.43 -1.71 13.82
N GLN A 421 -2.61 -0.75 12.91
CA GLN A 421 -2.72 -1.03 11.47
C GLN A 421 -1.45 -1.67 10.89
N ALA A 422 -0.26 -1.24 11.33
CA ALA A 422 1.02 -1.85 10.95
C ALA A 422 1.16 -3.30 11.45
N SER A 423 0.59 -3.63 12.61
CA SER A 423 0.51 -5.00 13.11
C SER A 423 -0.39 -5.86 12.21
N TYR A 424 -1.59 -5.36 11.89
CA TYR A 424 -2.54 -6.07 11.00
C TYR A 424 -1.97 -6.28 9.61
N TYR A 425 -1.28 -5.27 9.06
CA TYR A 425 -0.60 -5.39 7.78
C TYR A 425 0.59 -6.39 7.83
N SER A 426 1.29 -6.49 8.96
CA SER A 426 2.35 -7.50 9.13
C SER A 426 1.79 -8.93 9.16
N LEU A 427 0.64 -9.13 9.80
CA LEU A 427 -0.10 -10.41 9.72
C LEU A 427 -0.62 -10.68 8.30
N ARG A 428 -1.03 -9.64 7.56
CA ARG A 428 -1.40 -9.77 6.15
C ARG A 428 -0.22 -10.22 5.28
N ILE A 429 0.98 -9.64 5.48
CA ILE A 429 2.22 -10.09 4.81
C ILE A 429 2.43 -11.57 5.06
N LEU A 430 2.37 -12.00 6.32
CA LEU A 430 2.52 -13.40 6.71
C LEU A 430 1.47 -14.30 6.04
N LYS A 431 0.18 -13.92 6.11
CA LYS A 431 -0.94 -14.68 5.50
C LYS A 431 -0.73 -14.88 3.99
N GLN A 432 -0.38 -13.82 3.28
CA GLN A 432 -0.17 -13.87 1.83
C GLN A 432 1.07 -14.68 1.46
N ILE A 433 2.19 -14.52 2.18
CA ILE A 433 3.40 -15.32 1.95
C ILE A 433 3.13 -16.82 2.21
N LEU A 434 2.41 -17.17 3.28
CA LEU A 434 1.99 -18.55 3.52
C LEU A 434 1.17 -19.11 2.35
N GLY A 435 0.23 -18.31 1.82
CA GLY A 435 -0.54 -18.67 0.62
C GLY A 435 0.34 -19.00 -0.58
N VAL A 436 1.34 -18.16 -0.86
CA VAL A 436 2.32 -18.40 -1.94
C VAL A 436 3.14 -19.66 -1.70
N VAL A 437 3.67 -19.83 -0.49
CA VAL A 437 4.55 -20.96 -0.17
C VAL A 437 3.80 -22.28 -0.26
N VAL A 438 2.56 -22.34 0.23
CA VAL A 438 1.66 -23.49 0.08
C VAL A 438 1.32 -23.78 -1.39
N ALA A 439 1.14 -22.75 -2.21
CA ALA A 439 0.86 -22.93 -3.63
C ALA A 439 2.07 -23.46 -4.43
N LEU A 440 3.29 -23.14 -4.01
CA LEU A 440 4.52 -23.41 -4.78
C LEU A 440 5.34 -24.61 -4.27
N LYS A 441 5.11 -25.08 -3.04
CA LYS A 441 5.90 -26.14 -2.40
C LYS A 441 5.00 -27.19 -1.75
N GLN A 442 5.28 -28.47 -2.03
CA GLN A 442 4.48 -29.60 -1.56
C GLN A 442 4.91 -30.08 -0.16
N ASP A 443 6.22 -30.14 0.11
CA ASP A 443 6.76 -30.59 1.39
C ASP A 443 6.92 -29.41 2.35
N LEU A 444 5.86 -29.11 3.10
CA LEU A 444 5.83 -28.01 4.07
C LEU A 444 5.63 -28.51 5.50
N PRO A 445 6.25 -27.84 6.49
CA PRO A 445 5.95 -28.09 7.90
C PRO A 445 4.45 -27.90 8.19
N GLU A 446 3.86 -28.81 8.96
CA GLU A 446 2.44 -28.76 9.35
C GLU A 446 2.05 -27.43 10.00
N THR A 447 2.96 -26.86 10.80
CA THR A 447 2.82 -25.55 11.43
C THR A 447 2.54 -24.42 10.43
N PHE A 448 3.03 -24.49 9.18
CA PHE A 448 2.74 -23.47 8.18
C PHE A 448 1.26 -23.51 7.77
N THR A 449 0.71 -24.71 7.63
CA THR A 449 -0.72 -24.90 7.36
C THR A 449 -1.56 -24.46 8.56
N GLU A 450 -1.21 -24.88 9.79
CA GLU A 450 -1.93 -24.47 11.01
C GLU A 450 -1.97 -22.93 11.19
N LEU A 451 -0.83 -22.27 10.96
CA LEU A 451 -0.74 -20.83 11.04
C LEU A 451 -1.54 -20.14 9.93
N ARG A 452 -1.53 -20.68 8.70
CA ARG A 452 -2.35 -20.20 7.59
C ARG A 452 -3.83 -20.26 7.94
N GLU A 453 -4.30 -21.38 8.46
CA GLU A 453 -5.71 -21.55 8.88
C GLU A 453 -6.07 -20.57 10.00
N SER A 454 -5.17 -20.36 10.96
CA SER A 454 -5.34 -19.40 12.06
C SER A 454 -5.52 -17.95 11.59
N LEU A 455 -4.98 -17.60 10.41
CA LEU A 455 -5.03 -16.27 9.79
C LEU A 455 -6.20 -16.10 8.80
N ILE A 456 -7.01 -17.14 8.55
CA ILE A 456 -8.17 -17.02 7.65
C ILE A 456 -9.13 -15.93 8.13
N SER A 457 -9.40 -15.89 9.44
CA SER A 457 -10.28 -14.91 10.08
C SER A 457 -9.65 -13.51 10.27
N LEU A 458 -8.47 -13.24 9.70
CA LEU A 458 -7.87 -11.91 9.72
C LEU A 458 -8.77 -10.93 8.94
N PRO A 459 -9.17 -9.78 9.53
CA PRO A 459 -10.07 -8.83 8.89
C PRO A 459 -9.47 -8.26 7.60
N THR A 460 -10.36 -7.99 6.65
CA THR A 460 -10.05 -7.25 5.43
C THR A 460 -9.63 -5.81 5.77
N ILE A 461 -8.92 -5.14 4.87
CA ILE A 461 -8.42 -3.77 5.10
C ILE A 461 -9.58 -2.79 5.38
N ALA A 462 -10.76 -3.06 4.80
CA ALA A 462 -11.97 -2.28 5.02
C ALA A 462 -12.56 -2.41 6.43
N GLU A 463 -12.18 -3.43 7.17
CA GLU A 463 -12.65 -3.70 8.54
C GLU A 463 -11.62 -3.26 9.60
N TRP A 464 -10.47 -2.72 9.18
CA TRP A 464 -9.42 -2.33 10.11
C TRP A 464 -9.83 -1.13 10.96
N PRO A 465 -9.40 -1.09 12.24
CA PRO A 465 -9.65 0.05 13.11
C PRO A 465 -9.17 1.36 12.51
N THR A 466 -10.03 2.37 12.49
CA THR A 466 -9.67 3.75 12.14
C THR A 466 -9.43 4.59 13.40
N PHE A 467 -8.99 5.84 13.23
CA PHE A 467 -8.89 6.78 14.33
C PHE A 467 -10.24 7.01 15.04
N GLU A 468 -11.35 6.91 14.31
CA GLU A 468 -12.69 7.12 14.87
C GLU A 468 -13.12 5.94 15.75
N ASP A 469 -12.85 4.72 15.30
CA ASP A 469 -13.28 3.51 15.99
C ASP A 469 -12.39 3.20 17.21
N MET A 470 -11.12 3.59 17.16
CA MET A 470 -10.10 3.18 18.13
C MET A 470 -10.42 3.59 19.58
N SER A 471 -11.03 4.75 19.80
CA SER A 471 -11.40 5.18 21.16
C SER A 471 -12.43 4.24 21.79
N GLY A 472 -13.50 3.92 21.02
CA GLY A 472 -14.54 2.99 21.46
C GLY A 472 -14.00 1.58 21.66
N LEU A 473 -13.13 1.12 20.75
CA LEU A 473 -12.47 -0.18 20.85
C LEU A 473 -11.61 -0.28 22.12
N LEU A 474 -10.83 0.76 22.45
CA LEU A 474 -10.01 0.78 23.66
C LEU A 474 -10.84 0.80 24.94
N SER A 475 -11.93 1.57 24.97
CA SER A 475 -12.85 1.60 26.11
C SER A 475 -13.53 0.25 26.31
N ASP A 476 -14.02 -0.39 25.25
CA ASP A 476 -14.60 -1.74 25.30
C ASP A 476 -13.56 -2.76 25.77
N PHE A 477 -12.35 -2.73 25.19
CA PHE A 477 -11.24 -3.61 25.55
C PHE A 477 -10.86 -3.51 27.04
N ALA A 478 -10.80 -2.29 27.56
CA ALA A 478 -10.50 -2.04 28.97
C ALA A 478 -11.65 -2.50 29.89
N SER A 479 -12.90 -2.22 29.52
CA SER A 479 -14.08 -2.58 30.32
C SER A 479 -14.27 -4.10 30.47
N ARG A 480 -13.88 -4.87 29.45
CA ARG A 480 -13.93 -6.34 29.44
C ARG A 480 -12.80 -7.01 30.21
N GLY A 481 -11.83 -6.23 30.72
CA GLY A 481 -10.65 -6.78 31.38
C GLY A 481 -9.74 -7.56 30.43
N THR A 482 -9.83 -7.37 29.11
CA THR A 482 -9.08 -8.15 28.13
C THR A 482 -7.56 -8.05 28.32
N LEU A 483 -7.09 -6.93 28.87
CA LEU A 483 -5.67 -6.74 29.18
C LEU A 483 -5.14 -7.76 30.19
N THR A 484 -5.95 -8.24 31.15
CA THR A 484 -5.49 -9.26 32.10
C THR A 484 -5.23 -10.58 31.39
N THR A 485 -6.09 -10.93 30.43
CA THR A 485 -5.89 -12.12 29.59
C THR A 485 -4.59 -12.01 28.79
N VAL A 486 -4.30 -10.84 28.23
CA VAL A 486 -3.04 -10.59 27.51
C VAL A 486 -1.82 -10.71 28.43
N THR A 487 -1.85 -10.09 29.63
CA THR A 487 -0.72 -10.17 30.57
C THR A 487 -0.50 -11.59 31.08
N ASP A 488 -1.57 -12.34 31.29
CA ASP A 488 -1.50 -13.74 31.72
C ASP A 488 -0.88 -14.64 30.65
N ILE A 489 -1.24 -14.46 29.37
CA ILE A 489 -0.64 -15.21 28.24
C ILE A 489 0.85 -14.89 28.12
N LEU A 490 1.22 -13.61 28.29
CA LEU A 490 2.62 -13.19 28.29
C LEU A 490 3.40 -13.62 29.54
N GLY A 491 2.73 -14.14 30.57
CA GLY A 491 3.36 -14.52 31.84
C GLY A 491 3.92 -13.33 32.63
N ILE A 492 3.40 -12.12 32.42
CA ILE A 492 3.86 -10.89 33.10
C ILE A 492 2.88 -10.48 34.21
N PRO A 493 3.34 -9.73 35.24
CA PRO A 493 2.46 -9.25 36.29
C PRO A 493 1.28 -8.42 35.73
N PRO A 494 0.07 -8.54 36.32
CA PRO A 494 -1.09 -7.76 35.90
C PRO A 494 -0.78 -6.25 35.92
N ILE A 495 -1.13 -5.57 34.83
CA ILE A 495 -0.88 -4.14 34.68
C ILE A 495 -2.06 -3.34 35.25
N ASN A 496 -1.81 -2.54 36.28
CA ASN A 496 -2.83 -1.68 36.87
C ASN A 496 -2.94 -0.34 36.10
N LEU A 497 -3.96 -0.22 35.25
CA LEU A 497 -4.20 0.99 34.45
C LEU A 497 -4.37 2.27 35.28
N ALA A 498 -4.89 2.17 36.51
CA ALA A 498 -5.09 3.34 37.39
C ALA A 498 -3.76 3.89 37.93
N GLU A 499 -2.79 3.01 38.22
CA GLU A 499 -1.44 3.41 38.65
C GLU A 499 -0.69 4.11 37.51
N VAL A 500 -0.77 3.56 36.30
CA VAL A 500 -0.18 4.17 35.09
C VAL A 500 -0.77 5.56 34.83
N ALA A 501 -2.10 5.72 34.96
CA ALA A 501 -2.76 7.01 34.83
C ALA A 501 -2.26 8.02 35.88
N ALA A 502 -2.09 7.60 37.13
CA ALA A 502 -1.61 8.44 38.23
C ALA A 502 -0.17 8.94 38.01
N GLU A 503 0.73 8.08 37.50
CA GLU A 503 2.10 8.44 37.14
C GLU A 503 2.16 9.41 35.95
N GLY A 504 1.32 9.19 34.93
CA GLY A 504 1.16 10.09 33.78
C GLY A 504 0.74 11.50 34.20
N THR A 505 -0.17 11.64 35.17
CA THR A 505 -0.57 12.96 35.71
C THR A 505 0.54 13.71 36.46
N LYS A 506 1.44 13.01 37.16
CA LYS A 506 2.59 13.63 37.85
C LYS A 506 3.59 14.22 36.83
N SER A 507 3.84 13.50 35.73
CA SER A 507 4.67 13.98 34.62
C SER A 507 4.02 15.14 33.84
N LYS A 508 2.70 15.12 33.61
CA LYS A 508 1.95 16.23 32.98
C LYS A 508 1.97 17.51 33.84
N LYS A 509 1.90 17.42 35.19
CA LYS A 509 2.05 18.59 36.09
C LYS A 509 3.43 19.26 35.99
N LYS A 510 4.51 18.50 35.75
CA LYS A 510 5.86 19.06 35.47
C LYS A 510 5.93 19.76 34.11
N LYS A 511 5.25 19.24 33.07
CA LYS A 511 5.23 19.81 31.71
C LYS A 511 4.33 21.05 31.59
N LYS A 512 3.21 21.10 32.34
CA LYS A 512 2.25 22.23 32.36
C LYS A 512 2.83 23.52 32.97
N LYS A 513 3.87 23.42 33.80
CA LYS A 513 4.60 24.57 34.35
C LYS A 513 5.49 25.30 33.32
N ARG A 514 5.69 24.73 32.12
CA ARG A 514 6.56 25.29 31.06
C ARG A 514 5.78 25.96 29.91
N ASN A 515 4.49 25.66 29.73
CA ASN A 515 3.67 26.19 28.60
C ASN A 515 2.47 27.03 29.05
N GLN A 516 2.60 27.78 30.15
CA GLN A 516 1.61 28.74 30.61
C GLN A 516 1.65 30.04 29.77
N LYS A 517 1.50 29.95 28.45
CA LYS A 517 1.37 31.12 27.57
C LYS A 517 0.56 30.88 26.28
N GLN A 518 -0.03 29.69 26.09
CA GLN A 518 -0.69 29.33 24.83
C GLN A 518 -2.14 28.81 24.95
N ASP A 519 -2.71 28.74 26.16
CA ASP A 519 -4.11 28.32 26.34
C ASP A 519 -5.14 29.38 25.89
N VAL A 520 -4.73 30.61 25.57
CA VAL A 520 -5.65 31.71 25.19
C VAL A 520 -6.07 31.66 23.70
N LEU A 521 -5.38 30.89 22.86
CA LEU A 521 -5.70 30.74 21.43
C LEU A 521 -6.66 29.58 21.12
N ARG A 522 -6.98 28.73 22.11
CA ARG A 522 -7.75 27.49 21.92
C ARG A 522 -9.26 27.65 22.09
N ASP A 523 -9.74 28.73 22.72
CA ASP A 523 -11.15 28.86 23.11
C ASP A 523 -12.07 29.39 21.99
N THR A 524 -11.55 29.79 20.83
CA THR A 524 -12.36 30.50 19.81
C THR A 524 -12.99 29.60 18.74
N VAL A 525 -12.66 28.30 18.68
CA VAL A 525 -13.19 27.38 17.65
C VAL A 525 -13.92 26.22 18.31
N ARG A 526 -15.05 26.52 18.97
CA ARG A 526 -15.99 25.52 19.45
C ARG A 526 -17.40 25.92 19.04
N ARG A 527 -17.93 25.29 17.99
CA ARG A 527 -19.38 25.16 17.79
C ARG A 527 -19.73 24.08 16.75
N ASN A 528 -20.52 23.12 17.23
CA ASN A 528 -21.50 22.28 16.55
C ASN A 528 -21.02 21.37 15.40
N GLY A 529 -20.82 20.09 15.73
CA GLY A 529 -20.94 18.97 14.79
C GLY A 529 -21.83 17.88 15.39
N LYS A 530 -22.90 17.48 14.69
CA LYS A 530 -23.72 16.31 15.06
C LYS A 530 -22.99 15.03 14.64
N ARG A 531 -23.00 14.01 15.49
CA ARG A 531 -22.48 12.67 15.22
C ARG A 531 -23.20 12.06 14.01
N SER A 532 -22.44 11.61 13.00
CA SER A 532 -22.88 10.74 11.91
C SER A 532 -22.03 9.44 11.96
N PRO A 533 -22.41 8.34 11.27
CA PRO A 533 -21.70 7.05 11.39
C PRO A 533 -20.31 7.10 10.74
N SER A 534 -19.34 6.38 11.31
CA SER A 534 -17.94 6.32 10.87
C SER A 534 -17.80 5.71 9.46
N LEU A 535 -16.90 6.26 8.65
CA LEU A 535 -16.58 5.73 7.32
C LEU A 535 -15.07 5.54 7.22
N ASN A 536 -14.60 4.31 7.46
CA ASN A 536 -13.32 3.87 6.95
C ASN A 536 -13.28 4.20 5.45
N PRO A 537 -12.27 4.93 4.94
CA PRO A 537 -12.23 5.30 3.53
C PRO A 537 -12.22 4.09 2.58
N PHE A 538 -11.84 2.91 3.08
CA PHE A 538 -11.89 1.66 2.34
C PHE A 538 -13.24 0.92 2.47
N ALA A 539 -14.08 1.24 3.47
CA ALA A 539 -15.38 0.58 3.65
C ALA A 539 -16.34 0.82 2.46
N MET A 540 -16.19 1.94 1.76
CA MET A 540 -16.93 2.19 0.52
C MET A 540 -16.66 1.12 -0.55
N LEU A 541 -15.45 0.53 -0.57
CA LEU A 541 -15.09 -0.52 -1.52
C LEU A 541 -15.83 -1.83 -1.22
N SER A 542 -16.02 -2.17 0.06
CA SER A 542 -16.77 -3.35 0.48
C SER A 542 -18.26 -3.20 0.20
N GLN A 543 -18.84 -2.02 0.42
CA GLN A 543 -20.24 -1.73 0.10
C GLN A 543 -20.51 -1.88 -1.41
N ALA A 544 -19.64 -1.32 -2.26
CA ALA A 544 -19.76 -1.45 -3.71
C ALA A 544 -19.64 -2.91 -4.20
N SER A 545 -18.80 -3.72 -3.53
CA SER A 545 -18.67 -5.15 -3.83
C SER A 545 -19.94 -5.94 -3.48
N GLN A 546 -20.59 -5.60 -2.34
CA GLN A 546 -21.85 -6.22 -1.91
C GLN A 546 -23.04 -5.82 -2.78
N GLU A 547 -23.13 -4.55 -3.21
CA GLU A 547 -24.19 -4.06 -4.11
C GLU A 547 -24.11 -4.67 -5.53
N SER A 548 -22.96 -5.24 -5.90
CA SER A 548 -22.74 -5.91 -7.18
C SER A 548 -23.20 -7.37 -7.19
N GLN A 549 -23.68 -7.91 -6.05
CA GLN A 549 -24.26 -9.25 -6.00
C GLN A 549 -25.71 -9.21 -6.52
N PRO A 550 -26.12 -10.08 -7.46
CA PRO A 550 -27.49 -10.12 -7.90
C PRO A 550 -28.38 -10.46 -6.70
N ALA A 551 -29.40 -9.63 -6.46
CA ALA A 551 -30.41 -9.88 -5.43
C ALA A 551 -30.95 -11.30 -5.63
N SER A 552 -30.68 -12.20 -4.68
CA SER A 552 -31.24 -13.54 -4.69
C SER A 552 -32.75 -13.43 -4.81
N GLU A 553 -33.31 -13.91 -5.92
CA GLU A 553 -34.75 -14.05 -6.11
C GLU A 553 -35.30 -14.92 -4.98
N ASN A 554 -35.89 -14.28 -3.97
CA ASN A 554 -36.76 -14.96 -3.04
C ASN A 554 -37.97 -15.45 -3.84
N SER A 555 -37.95 -16.73 -4.16
CA SER A 555 -39.07 -17.53 -4.65
C SER A 555 -40.22 -17.47 -3.65
N ARG A 556 -41.09 -16.48 -3.81
CA ARG A 556 -42.46 -16.57 -3.30
C ARG A 556 -43.32 -17.23 -4.38
N THR A 557 -43.34 -18.56 -4.37
CA THR A 557 -44.45 -19.35 -4.92
C THR A 557 -44.68 -20.59 -4.06
N SER A 558 -45.56 -20.43 -3.06
CA SER A 558 -46.69 -21.31 -2.70
C SER A 558 -47.19 -20.94 -1.31
#